data_AF-A0A1I4YKY3-F1
#
_entry.id   AF-A0A1I4YKY3-F1
#
_cell.length_a   1.000
_cell.length_b   1.000
_cell.length_c   1.000
_cell.angle_alpha   90.00
_cell.angle_beta   90.00
_cell.angle_gamma   90.00
#
_symmetry.space_group_name_H-M   'P 1'
#
loop_
_entity.id
_entity.type
_entity.pdbx_description
1 polymer ?
#
loop_
_entity_poly.entity_id
_entity_poly.type
_entity_poly.pdbx_seq_one_letter_code
_entity_poly.pdbx_strand_id
1 'polypeptide(L)'
;RYIFADKIYSDFSFWGNKQQEQGVTMMTPVKAIKGEEPIITQREKAGRDLFSTAVSKVRQPIESFFNWLNEKTNIQRAMKVRSTSGLLVHTMGKIAIAFIYLIF
;
A
#
# COMPACT_ATOMS: atom_id res chain seq x y z
N ARG A 1 12.12 3.80 -12.80
CA ARG A 1 11.89 3.82 -11.34
C ARG A 1 10.79 2.82 -11.00
N TYR A 2 11.00 1.94 -10.02
CA TYR A 2 9.98 1.01 -9.56
C TYR A 2 9.23 1.58 -8.36
N ILE A 3 7.91 1.44 -8.36
CA ILE A 3 7.05 1.73 -7.21
C ILE A 3 6.42 0.40 -6.81
N PHE A 4 6.28 0.14 -5.51
CA PHE A 4 5.57 -1.03 -4.99
C PHE A 4 4.31 -0.56 -4.28
N ALA A 5 3.14 -0.96 -4.76
CA ALA A 5 1.86 -0.49 -4.24
C ALA A 5 0.84 -1.62 -4.11
N ASP A 6 -0.29 -1.25 -3.54
CA ASP A 6 -1.37 -2.16 -3.22
C ASP A 6 -2.09 -2.59 -4.50
N LYS A 7 -2.79 -3.73 -4.45
CA LYS A 7 -3.58 -4.24 -5.55
C LYS A 7 -4.64 -3.25 -6.02
N ILE A 8 -5.12 -2.33 -5.17
CA ILE A 8 -6.06 -1.28 -5.57
C ILE A 8 -5.49 -0.30 -6.62
N TYR A 9 -4.16 -0.21 -6.75
CA TYR A 9 -3.49 0.68 -7.71
C TYR A 9 -3.12 0.00 -9.03
N SER A 10 -3.64 -1.21 -9.32
CA SER A 10 -3.26 -2.01 -10.49
C SER A 10 -3.87 -1.52 -11.82
N ASP A 11 -3.99 -0.20 -12.03
CA ASP A 11 -4.54 0.36 -13.27
C ASP A 11 -3.52 0.29 -14.41
N PHE A 12 -3.61 -0.78 -15.21
CA PHE A 12 -2.64 -1.07 -16.26
C PHE A 12 -2.57 0.00 -17.36
N SER A 13 -3.70 0.65 -17.71
CA SER A 13 -3.71 1.64 -18.78
C SER A 13 -3.08 2.95 -18.31
N PHE A 14 -3.39 3.39 -17.08
CA PHE A 14 -2.77 4.56 -16.48
C PHE A 14 -1.25 4.40 -16.36
N TRP A 15 -0.78 3.27 -15.83
CA TRP A 15 0.65 3.04 -15.62
C TRP A 15 1.42 2.74 -16.90
N GLY A 16 0.78 2.17 -17.92
CA GLY A 16 1.38 1.97 -19.24
C GLY A 16 1.84 3.29 -19.86
N ASN A 17 1.00 4.32 -19.81
CA ASN A 17 1.34 5.66 -20.29
C ASN A 17 2.48 6.29 -19.46
N LYS A 18 2.42 6.15 -18.13
CA LYS A 18 3.46 6.69 -17.23
C LYS A 18 4.81 5.99 -17.36
N GLN A 19 4.82 4.71 -17.73
CA GLN A 19 6.05 4.01 -18.07
C GLN A 19 6.73 4.64 -19.29
N GLN A 20 5.96 4.99 -20.32
CA GLN A 20 6.49 5.59 -21.55
C GLN A 20 6.93 7.05 -21.34
N GLU A 21 6.12 7.84 -20.64
CA GLU A 21 6.38 9.27 -20.41
C GLU A 21 7.48 9.53 -19.37
N GLN A 22 7.54 8.72 -18.30
CA GLN A 22 8.31 9.04 -17.09
C GLN A 22 9.23 7.90 -16.64
N GLY A 23 9.22 6.75 -17.33
CA GLY A 23 10.03 5.59 -16.95
C GLY A 23 9.63 5.01 -15.58
N VAL A 24 8.38 5.19 -15.15
CA VAL A 24 7.87 4.73 -13.86
C VAL A 24 7.08 3.43 -14.02
N THR A 25 7.56 2.36 -13.38
CA THR A 25 6.93 1.04 -13.41
C THR A 25 6.21 0.78 -12.09
N MET A 26 4.91 0.49 -12.18
CA MET A 26 4.10 0.14 -11.03
C MET A 26 4.12 -1.38 -10.78
N MET A 27 4.56 -1.79 -9.59
CA MET A 27 4.55 -3.18 -9.13
C MET A 27 3.42 -3.35 -8.11
N THR A 28 2.39 -4.13 -8.47
CA THR A 28 1.28 -4.49 -7.57
C THR A 28 1.11 -6.00 -7.55
N PRO A 29 0.61 -6.60 -6.46
CA PRO A 29 0.23 -8.02 -6.46
C PRO A 29 -0.74 -8.32 -7.61
N VAL A 30 -0.64 -9.53 -8.18
CA VAL A 30 -1.44 -9.90 -9.35
C VAL A 30 -2.93 -9.92 -8.98
N LYS A 31 -3.74 -9.23 -9.78
CA LYS A 31 -5.20 -9.25 -9.67
C LYS A 31 -5.74 -10.41 -10.51
N ALA A 32 -6.75 -11.10 -9.98
CA ALA A 32 -7.43 -12.15 -10.74
C ALA A 32 -8.08 -11.54 -11.99
N ILE A 33 -7.88 -12.17 -13.14
CA ILE A 33 -8.41 -11.72 -14.42
C ILE A 33 -9.82 -12.32 -14.59
N LYS A 34 -10.82 -11.46 -14.74
CA LYS A 34 -12.21 -11.91 -14.90
C LYS A 34 -12.37 -12.59 -16.26
N GLY A 35 -12.90 -13.80 -16.28
CA GLY A 35 -13.14 -14.57 -17.51
C GLY A 35 -11.93 -15.28 -18.09
N GLU A 36 -10.81 -15.34 -17.35
CA GLU A 36 -9.65 -16.13 -17.74
C GLU A 36 -9.96 -17.64 -17.67
N GLU A 37 -9.44 -18.38 -18.65
CA GLU A 37 -9.63 -19.83 -18.70
C GLU A 37 -8.98 -20.51 -17.48
N PRO A 38 -9.64 -21.50 -16.85
CA PRO A 38 -9.11 -22.17 -15.67
C PRO A 38 -7.73 -22.79 -15.88
N ILE A 39 -7.47 -23.32 -17.09
CA ILE A 39 -6.19 -23.95 -17.45
C ILE A 39 -5.05 -22.94 -17.41
N ILE A 40 -5.26 -21.73 -17.95
CA ILE A 40 -4.28 -20.64 -17.94
C ILE A 40 -4.05 -20.17 -16.50
N THR A 41 -5.14 -19.97 -15.75
CA THR A 41 -5.08 -19.57 -14.35
C THR A 41 -4.25 -20.56 -13.53
N GLN A 42 -4.46 -21.87 -13.72
CA GLN A 42 -3.74 -22.92 -13.02
C GLN A 42 -2.26 -22.96 -13.42
N ARG A 43 -1.96 -22.85 -14.72
CA ARG A 43 -0.59 -22.85 -15.25
C ARG A 43 0.24 -21.70 -14.70
N GLU A 44 -0.33 -20.50 -14.65
CA GLU A 44 0.37 -19.27 -14.23
C GLU A 44 0.36 -19.05 -12.71
N LYS A 45 -0.44 -19.82 -11.96
CA LYS A 45 -0.66 -19.62 -10.52
C LYS A 45 0.63 -19.51 -9.73
N ALA A 46 1.53 -20.47 -9.87
CA ALA A 46 2.78 -20.51 -9.10
C ALA A 46 3.63 -19.25 -9.34
N GLY A 47 3.73 -18.78 -10.58
CA GLY A 47 4.45 -17.55 -10.91
C GLY A 47 3.78 -16.31 -10.35
N ARG A 48 2.45 -16.21 -10.48
CA ARG A 48 1.66 -15.09 -9.93
C ARG A 48 1.73 -15.01 -8.41
N ASP A 49 1.70 -16.14 -7.72
CA ASP A 49 1.80 -16.23 -6.27
C ASP A 49 3.20 -15.86 -5.78
N LEU A 50 4.24 -16.34 -6.47
CA LEU A 50 5.63 -15.97 -6.17
C LEU A 50 5.87 -14.47 -6.34
N PHE A 51 5.43 -13.90 -7.47
CA PHE A 51 5.55 -12.47 -7.74
C PHE A 51 4.77 -11.63 -6.72
N SER A 52 3.51 -11.99 -6.46
CA SER A 52 2.67 -11.29 -5.49
C SER A 52 3.29 -11.33 -4.09
N THR A 53 3.87 -12.47 -3.69
CA THR A 53 4.59 -12.61 -2.42
C THR A 53 5.82 -11.71 -2.36
N ALA A 54 6.60 -11.62 -3.44
CA ALA A 54 7.76 -10.73 -3.50
C ALA A 54 7.34 -9.25 -3.36
N VAL A 55 6.32 -8.81 -4.08
CA VAL A 55 5.77 -7.45 -3.98
C VAL A 55 5.26 -7.15 -2.57
N SER A 56 4.52 -8.09 -1.97
CA SER A 56 4.02 -7.93 -0.60
C SER A 56 5.15 -7.87 0.42
N LYS A 57 6.20 -8.70 0.30
CA LYS A 57 7.37 -8.65 1.19
C LYS A 57 8.07 -7.30 1.20
N VAL A 58 8.20 -6.65 0.04
CA VAL A 58 8.76 -5.29 -0.05
C VAL A 58 7.91 -4.26 0.69
N ARG A 59 6.59 -4.48 0.74
CA ARG A 59 5.63 -3.60 1.42
C ARG A 59 5.45 -3.90 2.91
N GLN A 60 5.75 -5.11 3.38
CA GLN A 60 5.57 -5.49 4.78
C GLN A 60 6.10 -4.46 5.79
N PRO A 61 7.29 -3.84 5.60
CA PRO A 61 7.80 -2.84 6.54
C PRO A 61 6.90 -1.61 6.70
N ILE A 62 6.31 -1.11 5.62
CA ILE A 62 5.43 0.07 5.68
C ILE A 62 4.08 -0.30 6.34
N GLU A 63 3.57 -1.50 6.09
CA GLU A 63 2.36 -2.03 6.74
C GLU A 63 2.59 -2.22 8.24
N SER A 64 3.72 -2.81 8.64
CA SER A 64 4.10 -2.94 10.06
C SER A 64 4.28 -1.59 10.73
N PHE A 65 4.88 -0.61 10.06
CA PHE A 65 5.03 0.75 10.59
C PHE A 65 3.68 1.41 10.85
N PHE A 66 2.75 1.37 9.90
CA PHE A 66 1.42 1.97 10.09
C PHE A 66 0.60 1.23 11.14
N ASN A 67 0.74 -0.09 11.24
CA ASN A 67 0.11 -0.86 12.31
C ASN A 67 0.63 -0.43 13.68
N TRP A 68 1.95 -0.39 13.85
CA TRP A 68 2.58 0.08 15.09
C TRP A 68 2.16 1.51 15.45
N LEU A 69 2.15 2.42 14.47
CA LEU A 69 1.72 3.79 14.67
C LEU A 69 0.28 3.84 15.18
N ASN A 70 -0.62 3.06 14.58
CA ASN A 70 -2.01 3.00 15.00
C ASN A 70 -2.17 2.40 16.40
N GLU A 71 -1.45 1.33 16.73
CA GLU A 71 -1.48 0.71 18.07
C GLU A 71 -1.02 1.69 19.16
N LYS A 72 0.07 2.43 18.92
CA LYS A 72 0.61 3.36 19.92
C LYS A 72 -0.24 4.61 20.11
N THR A 73 -0.92 5.07 19.07
CA THR A 73 -1.53 6.41 19.07
C THR A 73 -3.04 6.40 18.96
N ASN A 74 -3.64 5.31 18.44
CA ASN A 74 -5.01 5.28 17.94
C ASN A 74 -5.30 6.38 16.91
N ILE A 75 -4.35 6.66 16.01
CA ILE A 75 -4.44 7.75 15.02
C ILE A 75 -5.70 7.67 14.14
N GLN A 76 -6.23 6.46 13.90
CA GLN A 76 -7.45 6.28 13.10
C GLN A 76 -8.71 6.87 13.75
N ARG A 77 -8.71 7.21 15.05
CA ARG A 77 -9.81 7.95 15.70
C ARG A 77 -10.01 9.34 15.10
N ALA A 78 -9.05 9.82 14.29
CA ALA A 78 -9.17 10.95 13.40
C ALA A 78 -10.48 10.98 12.58
N MET A 79 -11.05 9.81 12.22
CA MET A 79 -12.31 9.72 11.48
C MET A 79 -13.53 10.35 12.20
N LYS A 80 -13.43 10.55 13.53
CA LYS A 80 -14.49 11.17 14.34
C LYS A 80 -14.37 12.69 14.40
N VAL A 81 -13.25 13.25 13.96
CA VAL A 81 -13.00 14.69 14.00
C VAL A 81 -13.75 15.37 12.85
N ARG A 82 -14.51 16.42 13.18
CA ARG A 82 -15.41 17.09 12.22
C ARG A 82 -14.82 18.37 11.60
N SER A 83 -13.78 18.95 12.20
CA SER A 83 -13.12 20.14 11.68
C SER A 83 -11.76 19.80 11.09
N THR A 84 -11.41 20.43 9.97
CA THR A 84 -10.11 20.26 9.30
C THR A 84 -8.95 20.65 10.22
N SER A 85 -9.08 21.79 10.92
CA SER A 85 -8.05 22.24 11.87
C SER A 85 -7.87 21.25 13.02
N GLY A 86 -8.97 20.70 13.56
CA GLY A 86 -8.90 19.67 14.59
C GLY A 86 -8.26 18.38 14.08
N LEU A 87 -8.54 17.99 12.84
CA LEU A 87 -7.95 16.80 12.20
C LEU A 87 -6.44 16.94 12.05
N LEU A 88 -5.96 18.12 11.62
CA LEU A 88 -4.53 18.41 11.50
C LEU A 88 -3.84 18.34 12.87
N VAL A 89 -4.37 19.01 13.88
CA VAL A 89 -3.80 18.98 15.24
C VAL A 89 -3.80 17.56 15.81
N HIS A 90 -4.89 16.81 15.61
CA HIS A 90 -4.99 15.42 16.06
C HIS A 90 -3.93 14.53 15.40
N THR A 91 -3.85 14.54 14.07
CA THR A 91 -2.93 13.68 13.32
C THR A 91 -1.47 14.03 13.61
N MET A 92 -1.10 15.32 13.52
CA MET A 92 0.28 15.77 13.78
C MET A 92 0.69 15.52 15.23
N GLY A 93 -0.19 15.79 16.20
CA GLY A 93 0.10 15.55 17.62
C GLY A 93 0.29 14.06 17.94
N LYS A 94 -0.55 13.18 17.37
CA LYS A 94 -0.41 11.73 17.53
C LYS A 94 0.90 11.21 16.92
N ILE A 95 1.26 11.69 15.73
CA ILE A 95 2.53 11.34 15.07
C ILE A 95 3.71 11.81 15.93
N ALA A 96 3.70 13.06 16.39
CA ALA A 96 4.76 13.61 17.23
C ALA A 96 4.98 12.77 18.50
N ILE A 97 3.88 12.42 19.20
CA ILE A 97 3.94 11.57 20.40
C ILE A 97 4.50 10.17 20.07
N ALA A 98 4.11 9.56 18.94
CA ALA A 98 4.63 8.26 18.53
C ALA A 98 6.16 8.28 18.35
N PHE A 99 6.69 9.32 17.71
CA PHE A 99 8.12 9.46 17.49
C PHE A 99 8.89 9.83 18.75
N ILE A 100 8.29 10.58 19.69
CA ILE A 100 8.88 10.79 21.02
C ILE A 100 9.04 9.45 21.75
N TYR A 101 8.01 8.59 21.75
CA TYR A 101 8.09 7.23 22.31
C TYR A 101 9.07 6.29 21.59
N LEU A 102 9.46 6.60 20.36
CA LEU A 102 10.45 5.80 19.63
C LEU A 102 11.89 6.17 20.05
N ILE A 103 12.10 7.43 20.46
CA ILE A 103 13.42 7.98 20.81
C ILE A 103 13.77 7.74 22.29
N PHE A 104 12.79 7.84 23.18
CA PHE A 104 12.94 7.71 24.64
C PHE A 104 12.29 6.44 25.15
#